data_AF-A0AAE1MYT8-F1
#
_entry.id   AF-A0AAE1MYT8-F1
#
_cell.length_a   1.000
_cell.length_b   1.000
_cell.length_c   1.000
_cell.angle_alpha   90.00
_cell.angle_beta   90.00
_cell.angle_gamma   90.00
#
_symmetry.space_group_name_H-M   'P 1'
#
loop_
_entity.id
_entity.type
_entity.pdbx_description
1 polymer ?
#
loop_
_entity_poly.entity_id
_entity_poly.type
_entity_poly.pdbx_seq_one_letter_code
_entity_poly.pdbx_strand_id
1 'polypeptide(L)'
;MEDECLLSPLNLEFYSHEEGLEELKYAILQTKLELEATIVGAKEEITRRECELMEVNVALNKAIKERDEILAQCQKLEQENLHHQLQQQIVLQTHHEEDGGLKKQNCLSSSDSEASLSSSISSGLYEYCEDVERKKKKKGLPEKGKLLKAVIEAGPLLQTLLIAGGPLPQWQHPPPLLHFIDIPPFPSSPPPPPPPPYFLP
;
A
#
# COMPACT_ATOMS: atom_id res chain seq x y z
N MET A 1 65.99 -4.64 -81.91
CA MET A 1 64.61 -4.76 -82.36
C MET A 1 63.91 -5.75 -81.43
N GLU A 2 63.77 -5.38 -80.15
CA GLU A 2 63.23 -6.25 -79.11
C GLU A 2 62.68 -5.41 -77.95
N ASP A 3 61.41 -5.00 -78.09
CA ASP A 3 60.57 -4.40 -77.02
C ASP A 3 59.17 -5.05 -77.07
N GLU A 4 59.12 -6.37 -77.22
CA GLU A 4 57.89 -7.17 -77.13
C GLU A 4 58.11 -8.37 -76.21
N CYS A 5 57.84 -8.21 -74.90
CA CYS A 5 57.37 -9.24 -73.95
C CYS A 5 57.44 -8.73 -72.48
N LEU A 6 56.52 -7.85 -72.07
CA LEU A 6 56.39 -7.44 -70.65
C LEU A 6 55.00 -7.73 -70.03
N LEU A 7 54.15 -8.52 -70.70
CA LEU A 7 52.84 -8.94 -70.18
C LEU A 7 52.69 -10.46 -70.24
N SER A 8 53.42 -11.15 -69.37
CA SER A 8 53.12 -12.55 -69.02
C SER A 8 51.79 -12.62 -68.27
N PRO A 9 50.82 -13.48 -68.67
CA PRO A 9 49.49 -13.52 -68.05
C PRO A 9 49.50 -13.67 -66.52
N LEU A 10 50.46 -14.45 -66.00
CA LEU A 10 50.67 -14.70 -64.57
C LEU A 10 50.98 -13.45 -63.74
N ASN A 11 51.52 -12.39 -64.36
CA ASN A 11 51.86 -11.14 -63.66
C ASN A 11 50.62 -10.25 -63.46
N LEU A 12 49.63 -10.36 -64.37
CA LEU A 12 48.36 -9.64 -64.28
C LEU A 12 47.44 -10.26 -63.22
N GLU A 13 47.39 -11.59 -63.13
CA GLU A 13 46.66 -12.30 -62.05
C GLU A 13 47.19 -11.95 -60.66
N PHE A 14 48.52 -11.77 -60.52
CA PHE A 14 49.13 -11.41 -59.24
C PHE A 14 48.72 -10.00 -58.78
N TYR A 15 48.70 -9.03 -59.70
CA TYR A 15 48.25 -7.66 -59.42
C TYR A 15 46.78 -7.61 -58.99
N SER A 16 45.90 -8.36 -59.66
CA SER A 16 44.49 -8.47 -59.30
C SER A 16 44.25 -9.15 -57.94
N HIS A 17 45.13 -10.09 -57.55
CA HIS A 17 45.05 -10.76 -56.25
C HIS A 17 45.49 -9.85 -55.10
N GLU A 18 46.51 -9.01 -55.31
CA GLU A 18 46.98 -8.04 -54.32
C GLU A 18 45.94 -6.95 -54.01
N GLU A 19 45.22 -6.47 -55.03
CA GLU A 19 44.14 -5.48 -54.89
C GLU A 19 42.97 -6.03 -54.04
N GLY A 20 42.47 -7.23 -54.35
CA GLY A 20 41.41 -7.87 -53.54
C GLY A 20 41.85 -8.25 -52.12
N LEU A 21 43.14 -8.51 -51.91
CA LEU A 21 43.72 -8.76 -50.59
C LEU A 21 43.83 -7.48 -49.76
N GLU A 22 44.08 -6.31 -50.38
CA GLU A 22 44.06 -5.02 -49.70
C GLU A 22 42.63 -4.56 -49.36
N GLU A 23 41.67 -4.77 -50.25
CA GLU A 23 40.24 -4.56 -49.96
C GLU A 23 39.77 -5.42 -48.78
N LEU A 24 40.18 -6.70 -48.72
CA LEU A 24 39.90 -7.57 -47.59
C LEU A 24 40.54 -7.08 -46.28
N LYS A 25 41.78 -6.58 -46.29
CA LYS A 25 42.40 -5.96 -45.10
C LYS A 25 41.61 -4.74 -44.64
N TYR A 26 41.19 -3.88 -45.56
CA TYR A 26 40.40 -2.69 -45.25
C TYR A 26 39.05 -3.08 -44.62
N ALA A 27 38.33 -4.05 -45.21
CA ALA A 27 37.07 -4.56 -44.68
C ALA A 27 37.23 -5.20 -43.28
N ILE A 28 38.31 -5.96 -43.05
CA ILE A 28 38.64 -6.51 -41.72
C ILE A 28 38.94 -5.39 -40.72
N LEU A 29 39.67 -4.35 -41.10
CA LEU A 29 39.98 -3.23 -40.22
C LEU A 29 38.73 -2.39 -39.89
N GLN A 30 37.88 -2.13 -40.87
CA GLN A 30 36.61 -1.44 -40.69
C GLN A 30 35.69 -2.22 -39.75
N THR A 31 35.43 -3.49 -40.03
CA THR A 31 34.56 -4.34 -39.19
C THR A 31 35.12 -4.51 -37.78
N LYS A 32 36.45 -4.58 -37.63
CA LYS A 32 37.11 -4.54 -36.31
C LYS A 32 36.81 -3.24 -35.55
N LEU A 33 36.89 -2.09 -36.21
CA LEU A 33 36.61 -0.78 -35.59
C LEU A 33 35.13 -0.64 -35.21
N GLU A 34 34.22 -1.11 -36.07
CA GLU A 34 32.78 -1.16 -35.79
C GLU A 34 32.48 -2.06 -34.58
N LEU A 35 33.11 -3.24 -34.51
CA LEU A 35 33.01 -4.14 -33.34
C LEU A 35 33.55 -3.48 -32.06
N GLU A 36 34.72 -2.85 -32.11
CA GLU A 36 35.28 -2.12 -30.96
C GLU A 36 34.34 -0.99 -30.49
N ALA A 37 33.74 -0.24 -31.42
CA ALA A 37 32.74 0.79 -31.09
C ALA A 37 31.48 0.20 -30.44
N THR A 38 30.94 -0.91 -30.95
CA THR A 38 29.77 -1.57 -30.32
C THR A 38 30.09 -2.13 -28.93
N ILE A 39 31.31 -2.66 -28.71
CA ILE A 39 31.74 -3.15 -27.40
C ILE A 39 31.86 -2.00 -26.39
N VAL A 40 32.40 -0.85 -26.80
CA VAL A 40 32.47 0.35 -25.95
C VAL A 40 31.07 0.86 -25.64
N GLY A 41 30.21 1.05 -26.65
CA GLY A 41 28.84 1.51 -26.46
C GLY A 41 28.00 0.59 -25.57
N ALA A 42 28.15 -0.74 -25.71
CA ALA A 42 27.49 -1.71 -24.83
C ALA A 42 27.98 -1.61 -23.37
N LYS A 43 29.27 -1.38 -23.14
CA LYS A 43 29.82 -1.16 -21.79
C LYS A 43 29.32 0.14 -21.17
N GLU A 44 29.26 1.22 -21.95
CA GLU A 44 28.71 2.51 -21.49
C GLU A 44 27.21 2.44 -21.18
N GLU A 45 26.44 1.62 -21.90
CA GLU A 45 25.03 1.37 -21.59
C GLU A 45 24.89 0.56 -20.28
N ILE A 46 25.73 -0.47 -20.08
CA ILE A 46 25.72 -1.25 -18.83
C ILE A 46 26.01 -0.35 -17.63
N THR A 47 27.09 0.46 -17.67
CA THR A 47 27.44 1.33 -16.53
C THR A 47 26.41 2.44 -16.30
N ARG A 48 25.79 2.97 -17.36
CA ARG A 48 24.63 3.88 -17.24
C ARG A 48 23.45 3.23 -16.50
N ARG A 49 23.09 1.98 -16.85
CA ARG A 49 22.01 1.25 -16.17
C ARG A 49 22.39 0.86 -14.74
N GLU A 50 23.65 0.59 -14.45
CA GLU A 50 24.14 0.38 -13.07
C GLU A 50 23.96 1.65 -12.22
N CYS A 51 24.22 2.85 -12.78
CA CYS A 51 23.93 4.12 -12.12
C CYS A 51 22.43 4.33 -11.88
N GLU A 52 21.58 4.12 -12.89
CA GLU A 52 20.11 4.21 -12.75
C GLU A 52 19.57 3.25 -11.68
N LEU A 53 20.07 2.01 -11.64
CA LEU A 53 19.72 1.03 -10.60
C LEU A 53 20.17 1.48 -9.21
N MET A 54 21.34 2.09 -9.08
CA MET A 54 21.82 2.66 -7.82
C MET A 54 20.91 3.80 -7.33
N GLU A 55 20.49 4.71 -8.21
CA GLU A 55 19.56 5.80 -7.88
C GLU A 55 18.20 5.27 -7.39
N VAL A 56 17.62 4.32 -8.12
CA VAL A 56 16.36 3.65 -7.73
C VAL A 56 16.51 2.92 -6.40
N ASN A 57 17.66 2.26 -6.16
CA ASN A 57 17.94 1.58 -4.90
C ASN A 57 18.03 2.56 -3.71
N VAL A 58 18.66 3.72 -3.90
CA VAL A 58 18.70 4.79 -2.89
C VAL A 58 17.30 5.32 -2.58
N ALA A 59 16.50 5.60 -3.62
CA ALA A 59 15.12 6.08 -3.45
C ALA A 59 14.24 5.04 -2.73
N LEU A 60 14.33 3.76 -3.10
CA LEU A 60 13.62 2.67 -2.45
C LEU A 60 14.00 2.52 -0.97
N ASN A 61 15.29 2.54 -0.65
CA ASN A 61 15.76 2.49 0.75
C ASN A 61 15.27 3.68 1.57
N LYS A 62 15.17 4.88 0.97
CA LYS A 62 14.59 6.05 1.64
C LYS A 62 13.11 5.85 1.93
N ALA A 63 12.33 5.40 0.94
CA ALA A 63 10.91 5.12 1.10
C ALA A 63 10.63 4.01 2.14
N ILE A 64 11.49 2.97 2.21
CA ILE A 64 11.43 1.92 3.23
C ILE A 64 11.65 2.51 4.63
N LYS A 65 12.67 3.36 4.82
CA LYS A 65 12.92 4.03 6.11
C LYS A 65 11.75 4.93 6.53
N GLU A 66 11.24 5.76 5.62
CA GLU A 66 10.08 6.62 5.88
C GLU A 66 8.83 5.81 6.28
N ARG A 67 8.59 4.67 5.60
CA ARG A 67 7.52 3.73 5.98
C ARG A 67 7.75 3.17 7.38
N ASP A 68 8.95 2.71 7.69
CA ASP A 68 9.26 2.04 8.96
C ASP A 68 9.20 3.03 10.14
N GLU A 69 9.60 4.28 9.93
CA GLU A 69 9.41 5.39 10.88
C GLU A 69 7.92 5.68 11.15
N ILE A 70 7.07 5.69 10.11
CA ILE A 70 5.62 5.86 10.26
C ILE A 70 5.00 4.66 11.00
N LEU A 71 5.40 3.43 10.67
CA LEU A 71 4.91 2.23 11.35
C LEU A 71 5.28 2.24 12.85
N ALA A 72 6.51 2.63 13.20
CA ALA A 72 6.93 2.79 14.59
C ALA A 72 6.11 3.86 15.34
N GLN A 73 5.81 4.99 14.67
CA GLN A 73 4.94 6.02 15.24
C GLN A 73 3.50 5.53 15.43
N CYS A 74 2.94 4.77 14.48
CA CYS A 74 1.61 4.18 14.62
C CYS A 74 1.53 3.20 15.80
N GLN A 75 2.51 2.32 15.95
CA GLN A 75 2.57 1.38 17.09
C GLN A 75 2.68 2.11 18.43
N LYS A 76 3.50 3.18 18.50
CA LYS A 76 3.63 4.03 19.69
C LYS A 76 2.28 4.67 20.08
N LEU A 77 1.58 5.25 19.10
CA LEU A 77 0.27 5.87 19.32
C LEU A 77 -0.79 4.85 19.74
N GLU A 78 -0.76 3.63 19.20
CA GLU A 78 -1.64 2.53 19.60
C GLU A 78 -1.40 2.12 21.06
N GLN A 79 -0.14 1.99 21.46
CA GLN A 79 0.25 1.71 22.85
C GLN A 79 -0.17 2.83 23.82
N GLU A 80 0.03 4.10 23.44
CA GLU A 80 -0.43 5.26 24.21
C GLU A 80 -1.96 5.29 24.35
N ASN A 81 -2.70 4.96 23.29
CA ASN A 81 -4.16 4.91 23.31
C ASN A 81 -4.67 3.82 24.28
N LEU A 82 -4.09 2.62 24.21
CA LEU A 82 -4.41 1.52 25.11
C LEU A 82 -4.09 1.87 26.58
N HIS A 83 -2.96 2.52 26.84
CA HIS A 83 -2.61 3.00 28.17
C HIS A 83 -3.63 4.02 28.70
N HIS A 84 -4.05 4.98 27.86
CA HIS A 84 -5.04 5.98 28.24
C HIS A 84 -6.44 5.40 28.45
N GLN A 85 -6.80 4.35 27.70
CA GLN A 85 -8.03 3.58 27.90
C GLN A 85 -8.02 2.84 29.26
N LEU A 86 -6.91 2.16 29.59
CA LEU A 86 -6.76 1.49 30.89
C LEU A 86 -6.78 2.49 32.05
N GLN A 87 -6.12 3.65 31.90
CA GLN A 87 -6.12 4.71 32.90
C GLN A 87 -7.54 5.25 33.17
N GLN A 88 -8.35 5.48 32.12
CA GLN A 88 -9.76 5.88 32.28
C GLN A 88 -10.58 4.80 32.99
N GLN A 89 -10.34 3.51 32.70
CA GLN A 89 -11.04 2.42 33.38
C GLN A 89 -10.74 2.36 34.88
N ILE A 90 -9.50 2.66 35.29
CA ILE A 90 -9.10 2.76 36.71
C ILE A 90 -9.79 3.95 37.39
N VAL A 91 -9.77 5.14 36.76
CA VAL A 91 -10.40 6.36 37.33
C VAL A 91 -11.92 6.18 37.53
N LEU A 92 -12.59 5.47 36.61
CA LEU A 92 -14.01 5.13 36.74
C LEU A 92 -14.30 4.13 37.87
N GLN A 93 -13.33 3.31 38.28
CA GLN A 93 -13.47 2.41 39.45
C GLN A 93 -13.25 3.16 40.77
N THR A 94 -12.33 4.13 40.83
CA THR A 94 -12.01 4.87 42.06
C THR A 94 -13.11 5.82 42.55
N HIS A 95 -14.12 6.12 41.73
CA HIS A 95 -15.25 6.98 42.13
C HIS A 95 -16.48 6.22 42.67
N HIS A 96 -16.39 4.90 42.86
CA HIS A 96 -17.52 4.07 43.31
C HIS A 96 -17.43 3.56 44.76
N GLU A 97 -16.44 4.00 45.55
CA GLU A 97 -16.21 3.58 46.95
C GLU A 97 -16.57 4.63 48.03
N GLU A 98 -17.35 5.67 47.70
CA GLU A 98 -17.85 6.66 48.69
C GLU A 98 -19.39 6.74 48.81
N ASP A 99 -20.10 5.60 48.79
CA ASP A 99 -21.35 5.44 49.57
C ASP A 99 -21.71 3.94 49.77
N GLY A 100 -22.39 3.60 50.86
CA GLY A 100 -23.03 2.29 51.08
C GLY A 100 -22.20 1.24 51.82
N GLY A 101 -22.41 1.13 53.14
CA GLY A 101 -21.68 0.17 53.98
C GLY A 101 -22.20 -1.29 53.97
N LEU A 102 -21.47 -2.14 54.71
CA LEU A 102 -21.83 -3.49 55.16
C LEU A 102 -21.97 -4.61 54.10
N LYS A 103 -20.84 -5.28 53.79
CA LYS A 103 -20.59 -6.63 54.37
C LYS A 103 -19.14 -7.11 54.16
N LYS A 104 -18.48 -7.39 55.27
CA LYS A 104 -17.12 -7.95 55.33
C LYS A 104 -17.21 -9.46 55.47
N GLN A 105 -16.77 -10.23 54.47
CA GLN A 105 -16.49 -11.66 54.62
C GLN A 105 -15.42 -12.11 53.63
N ASN A 106 -14.24 -12.44 54.16
CA ASN A 106 -13.17 -13.08 53.41
C ASN A 106 -13.61 -14.46 52.91
N CYS A 107 -13.05 -14.93 51.79
CA CYS A 107 -12.45 -16.26 51.75
C CYS A 107 -11.37 -16.34 50.66
N LEU A 108 -10.29 -17.07 50.97
CA LEU A 108 -9.08 -17.24 50.15
C LEU A 108 -9.20 -18.44 49.19
N SER A 109 -8.20 -18.60 48.29
CA SER A 109 -7.98 -19.60 47.22
C SER A 109 -8.42 -19.11 45.82
N SER A 110 -7.75 -19.41 44.70
CA SER A 110 -6.83 -20.51 44.32
C SER A 110 -6.02 -20.08 43.06
N SER A 111 -4.85 -20.57 42.64
CA SER A 111 -3.75 -21.41 43.19
C SER A 111 -2.56 -21.32 42.19
N ASP A 112 -1.35 -21.74 42.56
CA ASP A 112 -0.20 -21.85 41.64
C ASP A 112 -0.42 -22.87 40.51
N SER A 113 0.22 -22.63 39.36
CA SER A 113 0.42 -23.60 38.27
C SER A 113 1.61 -23.19 37.38
N GLU A 114 2.81 -23.60 37.78
CA GLU A 114 4.02 -23.59 36.97
C GLU A 114 3.89 -24.50 35.74
N ALA A 115 4.16 -23.99 34.53
CA ALA A 115 4.34 -24.82 33.34
C ALA A 115 5.20 -24.11 32.28
N SER A 116 6.54 -24.20 32.42
CA SER A 116 7.47 -23.88 31.34
C SER A 116 7.39 -24.91 30.22
N LEU A 117 7.31 -24.47 28.96
CA LEU A 117 7.85 -25.21 27.80
C LEU A 117 8.53 -24.23 26.84
N SER A 118 9.77 -24.56 26.46
CA SER A 118 10.64 -23.84 25.53
C SER A 118 9.98 -23.64 24.15
N SER A 119 10.35 -22.65 23.33
CA SER A 119 11.72 -22.52 22.82
C SER A 119 11.96 -21.23 22.03
N SER A 120 13.14 -20.64 22.23
CA SER A 120 13.73 -19.73 21.25
C SER A 120 14.41 -20.54 20.16
N ILE A 121 13.97 -20.43 18.90
CA ILE A 121 14.81 -20.79 17.75
C ILE A 121 14.96 -19.56 16.86
N SER A 122 16.22 -19.29 16.56
CA SER A 122 16.69 -18.20 15.72
C SER A 122 16.56 -18.56 14.24
N SER A 123 16.49 -17.51 13.41
CA SER A 123 16.87 -17.50 12.00
C SER A 123 15.92 -18.14 11.00
N GLY A 124 15.69 -17.41 9.91
CA GLY A 124 15.65 -18.01 8.59
C GLY A 124 14.32 -17.99 7.84
N LEU A 125 14.19 -16.94 7.02
CA LEU A 125 13.79 -17.05 5.62
C LEU A 125 12.28 -17.21 5.29
N TYR A 126 11.83 -16.44 4.29
CA TYR A 126 10.49 -16.36 3.67
C TYR A 126 9.26 -16.88 4.47
N GLU A 127 8.31 -15.98 4.77
CA GLU A 127 6.89 -16.35 4.67
C GLU A 127 6.07 -15.15 4.18
N TYR A 128 5.64 -15.26 2.92
CA TYR A 128 4.65 -14.36 2.33
C TYR A 128 3.28 -14.79 2.84
N CYS A 129 2.78 -14.11 3.88
CA CYS A 129 1.44 -14.34 4.40
C CYS A 129 0.45 -13.31 3.84
N GLU A 130 -0.03 -13.59 2.63
CA GLU A 130 -1.16 -12.90 2.00
C GLU A 130 -2.49 -13.30 2.68
N ASP A 131 -2.75 -12.81 3.91
CA ASP A 131 -4.10 -12.86 4.51
C ASP A 131 -4.31 -11.85 5.66
N VAL A 132 -4.48 -10.57 5.30
CA VAL A 132 -5.23 -9.60 6.13
C VAL A 132 -6.43 -9.03 5.36
N GLU A 133 -7.15 -9.91 4.66
CA GLU A 133 -8.59 -9.72 4.33
C GLU A 133 -9.48 -10.20 5.51
N ARG A 134 -8.95 -10.15 6.75
CA ARG A 134 -9.73 -10.39 7.97
C ARG A 134 -10.64 -9.20 8.31
N LYS A 135 -11.77 -9.16 7.61
CA LYS A 135 -13.06 -8.68 8.12
C LYS A 135 -13.07 -7.26 8.71
N LYS A 136 -12.46 -6.28 8.03
CA LYS A 136 -13.05 -4.93 8.04
C LYS A 136 -14.35 -4.95 7.22
N LYS A 137 -15.40 -5.57 7.77
CA LYS A 137 -16.78 -5.34 7.31
C LYS A 137 -16.98 -3.83 7.35
N LYS A 138 -16.97 -3.19 6.18
CA LYS A 138 -17.37 -1.79 6.03
C LYS A 138 -18.78 -1.72 6.60
N LYS A 139 -18.92 -1.16 7.81
CA LYS A 139 -20.22 -0.96 8.45
C LYS A 139 -20.98 -0.05 7.49
N GLY A 140 -21.98 -0.59 6.80
CA GLY A 140 -22.73 0.16 5.79
C GLY A 140 -23.41 1.37 6.43
N LEU A 141 -23.94 2.29 5.59
CA LEU A 141 -24.86 3.29 6.12
C LEU A 141 -25.97 2.57 6.90
N PRO A 142 -26.35 3.08 8.09
CA PRO A 142 -27.38 2.46 8.89
C PRO A 142 -28.69 2.40 8.10
N GLU A 143 -29.42 1.30 8.24
CA GLU A 143 -30.74 1.14 7.62
C GLU A 143 -31.64 2.34 7.96
N LYS A 144 -32.46 2.77 6.99
CA LYS A 144 -33.36 3.92 7.16
C LYS A 144 -34.18 3.77 8.45
N GLY A 145 -34.09 4.77 9.34
CA GLY A 145 -34.75 4.77 10.65
C GLY A 145 -34.00 4.10 11.81
N LYS A 146 -32.87 3.41 11.58
CA LYS A 146 -32.08 2.73 12.64
C LYS A 146 -30.80 3.48 13.06
N LEU A 147 -30.65 4.74 12.67
CA LEU A 147 -29.47 5.57 12.96
C LEU A 147 -29.09 5.57 14.44
N LEU A 148 -30.04 5.83 15.35
CA LEU A 148 -29.75 5.89 16.79
C LEU A 148 -29.21 4.57 17.34
N LYS A 149 -29.82 3.43 16.95
CA LYS A 149 -29.33 2.10 17.33
C LYS A 149 -27.93 1.87 16.80
N ALA A 150 -27.67 2.18 15.53
CA ALA A 150 -26.36 2.03 14.92
C ALA A 150 -25.29 2.95 15.54
N VAL A 151 -25.65 4.14 16.00
CA VAL A 151 -24.74 5.07 16.72
C VAL A 151 -24.37 4.53 18.10
N ILE A 152 -25.33 3.96 18.84
CA ILE A 152 -25.10 3.29 20.13
C ILE A 152 -24.24 2.02 19.92
N GLU A 153 -24.58 1.20 18.93
CA GLU A 153 -23.88 -0.06 18.59
C GLU A 153 -22.49 0.17 17.94
N ALA A 154 -22.24 1.34 17.35
CA ALA A 154 -20.93 1.73 16.86
C ALA A 154 -19.90 1.93 17.99
N GLY A 155 -20.36 2.06 19.24
CA GLY A 155 -19.53 2.12 20.44
C GLY A 155 -19.12 3.55 20.82
N PRO A 156 -17.84 3.81 21.14
CA PRO A 156 -17.42 4.97 21.91
C PRO A 156 -17.72 6.33 21.28
N LEU A 157 -18.08 6.44 19.99
CA LEU A 157 -18.40 7.73 19.35
C LEU A 157 -19.44 8.56 20.11
N LEU A 158 -20.52 7.94 20.60
CA LEU A 158 -21.55 8.65 21.38
C LEU A 158 -21.01 9.06 22.76
N GLN A 159 -20.27 8.17 23.43
CA GLN A 159 -19.65 8.42 24.74
C GLN A 159 -18.62 9.54 24.66
N THR A 160 -17.75 9.52 23.64
CA THR A 160 -16.72 10.53 23.38
C THR A 160 -17.34 11.88 23.01
N LEU A 161 -18.44 11.92 22.23
CA LEU A 161 -19.17 13.17 21.98
C LEU A 161 -19.80 13.74 23.26
N LEU A 162 -20.31 12.91 24.16
CA LEU A 162 -20.85 13.34 25.46
C LEU A 162 -19.75 13.84 26.42
N ILE A 163 -18.57 13.23 26.40
CA ILE A 163 -17.44 13.60 27.28
C ILE A 163 -16.68 14.82 26.75
N ALA A 164 -16.40 14.88 25.44
CA ALA A 164 -15.59 15.94 24.83
C ALA A 164 -16.42 17.15 24.34
N GLY A 165 -17.71 16.96 24.04
CA GLY A 165 -18.59 18.00 23.49
C GLY A 165 -19.40 18.79 24.51
N GLY A 166 -19.39 18.39 25.79
CA GLY A 166 -20.26 18.95 26.82
C GLY A 166 -21.71 18.47 26.73
N PRO A 167 -22.67 19.12 27.42
CA PRO A 167 -24.07 18.74 27.34
C PRO A 167 -24.58 18.87 25.90
N LEU A 168 -25.32 17.85 25.44
CA LEU A 168 -25.88 17.82 24.08
C LEU A 168 -26.63 19.13 23.77
N PRO A 169 -26.45 19.71 22.56
CA PRO A 169 -27.10 20.97 22.22
C PRO A 169 -28.61 20.81 22.33
N GLN A 170 -29.28 21.72 23.06
CA GLN A 170 -30.74 21.75 23.10
C GLN A 170 -31.25 22.15 21.72
N TRP A 171 -31.79 21.18 20.98
CA TRP A 171 -32.45 21.43 19.71
C TRP A 171 -33.68 22.31 19.96
N GLN A 172 -33.64 23.56 19.50
CA GLN A 172 -34.75 24.52 19.67
C GLN A 172 -35.95 24.18 18.78
N HIS A 173 -35.74 23.37 17.73
CA HIS A 173 -36.79 22.78 16.90
C HIS A 173 -36.52 21.27 16.80
N PRO A 174 -36.82 20.47 17.83
CA PRO A 174 -36.72 19.02 17.70
C PRO A 174 -37.72 18.58 16.62
N PRO A 175 -37.36 17.66 15.71
CA PRO A 175 -38.32 17.12 14.76
C PRO A 175 -39.54 16.59 15.54
N PRO A 176 -40.78 16.93 15.14
CA PRO A 176 -41.95 16.43 15.83
C PRO A 176 -41.89 14.90 15.88
N LEU A 177 -42.23 14.32 17.04
CA LEU A 177 -42.14 12.88 17.26
C LEU A 177 -43.16 12.15 16.36
N LEU A 178 -42.73 11.82 15.14
CA LEU A 178 -43.52 11.08 14.19
C LEU A 178 -43.82 9.69 14.77
N HIS A 179 -45.07 9.51 15.22
CA HIS A 179 -45.65 8.20 15.41
C HIS A 179 -45.45 7.43 14.09
N PHE A 180 -44.98 6.18 14.17
CA PHE A 180 -44.12 5.52 13.17
C PHE A 180 -44.74 5.18 11.78
N ILE A 181 -45.85 5.80 11.39
CA ILE A 181 -46.77 5.33 10.35
C ILE A 181 -46.89 6.27 9.14
N ASP A 182 -46.85 7.60 9.31
CA ASP A 182 -47.16 8.57 8.23
C ASP A 182 -45.93 9.24 7.58
N ILE A 183 -44.91 8.44 7.25
CA ILE A 183 -43.91 8.86 6.24
C ILE A 183 -44.39 8.30 4.89
N PRO A 184 -44.86 9.15 3.95
CA PRO A 184 -45.30 8.66 2.64
C PRO A 184 -44.13 7.96 1.92
N PRO A 185 -44.39 6.86 1.19
CA PRO A 185 -43.33 6.06 0.58
C PRO A 185 -42.54 6.90 -0.44
N PHE A 186 -41.23 7.03 -0.21
CA PHE A 186 -40.33 7.65 -1.17
C PHE A 186 -40.40 6.89 -2.51
N PRO A 187 -40.70 7.56 -3.64
CA PRO A 187 -40.78 6.90 -4.94
C PRO A 187 -39.41 6.31 -5.31
N SER A 188 -39.33 4.99 -5.40
CA SER A 188 -38.08 4.25 -5.56
C SER A 188 -37.58 4.13 -7.01
N SER A 189 -38.06 5.00 -7.91
CA SER A 189 -37.61 5.10 -9.30
C SER A 189 -37.89 6.52 -9.82
N PRO A 190 -36.97 7.15 -10.58
CA PRO A 190 -37.33 8.30 -11.40
C PRO A 190 -38.37 7.87 -12.46
N PRO A 191 -39.28 8.78 -12.87
CA PRO A 191 -40.22 8.51 -13.96
C PRO A 191 -39.48 8.35 -15.29
N PRO A 192 -40.00 7.53 -16.23
CA PRO A 192 -39.38 7.36 -17.55
C PRO A 192 -39.39 8.69 -18.34
N PRO A 193 -38.37 8.92 -19.19
CA PRO A 193 -38.30 10.14 -19.99
C PRO A 193 -39.46 10.23 -20.99
N PRO A 194 -39.92 11.45 -21.34
CA PRO A 194 -41.01 11.64 -22.29
C PRO A 194 -40.64 11.15 -23.69
N PRO A 195 -41.59 10.63 -24.48
CA PRO A 195 -41.35 10.23 -25.85
C PRO A 195 -40.94 11.43 -26.73
N PRO A 196 -40.08 11.25 -27.74
CA PRO A 196 -39.68 12.32 -28.64
C PRO A 196 -40.88 12.87 -29.43
N PRO A 197 -40.92 14.17 -29.75
CA PRO A 197 -42.03 14.76 -30.47
C PRO A 197 -42.15 14.17 -31.87
N TYR A 198 -43.35 13.67 -32.20
CA TYR A 198 -43.67 13.19 -33.53
C TYR A 198 -43.67 14.36 -34.52
N PHE A 199 -42.74 14.34 -35.48
CA PHE A 199 -42.86 15.16 -36.68
C PHE A 199 -43.99 14.59 -37.54
N LEU A 200 -45.13 15.29 -37.56
CA LEU A 200 -46.17 15.07 -38.57
C LEU A 200 -45.78 15.83 -39.86
N PRO A 201 -46.13 15.28 -41.03
CA PRO A 201 -45.65 15.74 -42.34
C PRO A 201 -46.32 17.04 -42.83
#